data_AF-A0A396CEW0-F1
#
_entry.id   AF-A0A396CEW0-F1
#
_cell.length_a   1.000
_cell.length_b   1.000
_cell.length_c   1.000
_cell.angle_alpha   90.00
_cell.angle_beta   90.00
_cell.angle_gamma   90.00
#
_symmetry.space_group_name_H-M   'P 1'
#
loop_
_entity.id
_entity.type
_entity.pdbx_description
1 polymer ?
#
loop_
_entity_poly.entity_id
_entity_poly.type
_entity_poly.pdbx_seq_one_letter_code
_entity_poly.pdbx_strand_id
1 'polypeptide(L)'
;MAKITHYMAHDPIGNVESYLTEFDSELIARAAAAGIIFIAVYDDGKREVVDASEVEEPQQERQAYEIVTTSYVDRRTAATVACFDALSAIVDPQPATADETGEGTESVDPVEAFRAALDALKALEAKE
;
A
#
# COMPACT_ATOMS: atom_id res chain seq x y z
N MET A 1 14.83 8.84 24.01
CA MET A 1 13.79 9.66 23.37
C MET A 1 13.71 9.18 21.94
N ALA A 2 12.51 8.84 21.48
CA ALA A 2 12.30 8.50 20.07
C ALA A 2 12.73 9.71 19.22
N LYS A 3 13.51 9.46 18.18
CA LYS A 3 14.04 10.52 17.32
C LYS A 3 13.15 10.65 16.10
N ILE A 4 12.84 11.88 15.70
CA ILE A 4 12.16 12.12 14.42
C ILE A 4 13.13 11.76 13.30
N THR A 5 12.71 10.88 12.40
CA THR A 5 13.51 10.43 11.25
C THR A 5 13.20 11.24 10.00
N HIS A 6 11.92 11.58 9.81
CA HIS A 6 11.41 12.38 8.70
C HIS A 6 10.03 12.95 9.02
N TYR A 7 9.59 13.89 8.19
CA TYR A 7 8.23 14.41 8.20
C TYR A 7 7.51 14.01 6.91
N MET A 8 6.20 13.84 7.01
CA MET A 8 5.30 13.69 5.87
C MET A 8 4.39 14.91 5.77
N ALA A 9 4.12 15.35 4.54
CA ALA A 9 3.06 16.29 4.21
C ALA A 9 1.86 15.49 3.71
N HIS A 10 0.72 15.63 4.39
CA HIS A 10 -0.54 14.99 4.04
C HIS A 10 -1.51 16.03 3.46
N ASP A 11 -2.02 15.76 2.26
CA ASP A 11 -3.14 16.47 1.65
C ASP A 11 -4.45 15.71 1.95
N PRO A 12 -5.32 16.24 2.83
CA PRO A 12 -6.58 15.58 3.17
C PRO A 12 -7.58 15.52 2.01
N ILE A 13 -7.45 16.40 1.01
CA ILE A 13 -8.36 16.45 -0.13
C ILE A 13 -8.03 15.31 -1.11
N GLY A 14 -6.76 15.20 -1.50
CA GLY A 14 -6.28 14.12 -2.35
C GLY A 14 -6.14 12.77 -1.63
N ASN A 15 -6.15 12.78 -0.29
CA ASN A 15 -5.76 11.64 0.56
C ASN A 15 -4.38 11.10 0.16
N VAL A 16 -3.42 12.00 -0.06
CA VAL A 16 -2.05 11.67 -0.46
C VAL A 16 -1.09 12.11 0.64
N GLU A 17 -0.11 11.26 0.93
CA GLU A 17 1.00 11.58 1.80
C GLU A 17 2.30 11.58 0.99
N SER A 18 3.19 12.52 1.27
CA SER A 18 4.50 12.61 0.63
C SER A 18 5.56 13.00 1.64
N TYR A 19 6.81 12.59 1.40
CA TYR A 19 7.94 13.03 2.23
C TYR A 19 8.13 14.53 2.12
N LEU A 20 8.31 15.21 3.24
CA LEU A 20 8.75 16.59 3.25
C LEU A 20 10.26 16.64 3.01
N THR A 21 10.66 17.28 1.92
CA THR A 21 12.08 17.38 1.50
C THR A 21 12.64 18.79 1.61
N GLU A 22 11.80 19.80 1.81
CA GLU A 22 12.18 21.20 1.90
C GLU A 22 11.71 21.76 3.25
N PHE A 23 12.65 22.26 4.05
CA PHE A 23 12.43 22.72 5.43
C PHE A 23 12.43 24.24 5.55
N ASP A 24 11.97 24.94 4.51
CA ASP A 24 11.76 26.38 4.54
C ASP A 24 10.47 26.70 5.33
N SER A 25 10.61 27.49 6.40
CA SER A 25 9.51 27.77 7.32
C SER A 25 8.39 28.60 6.70
N GLU A 26 8.67 29.45 5.70
CA GLU A 26 7.63 30.22 5.00
C GLU A 26 6.80 29.30 4.09
N LEU A 27 7.45 28.38 3.38
CA LEU A 27 6.77 27.39 2.55
C LEU A 27 5.91 26.43 3.38
N ILE A 28 6.44 25.96 4.51
CA ILE A 28 5.73 25.10 5.45
C ILE A 28 4.49 25.81 6.02
N ALA A 29 4.65 27.06 6.48
CA ALA A 29 3.52 27.84 6.99
C ALA A 29 2.45 28.10 5.92
N ARG A 30 2.86 28.37 4.67
CA ARG A 30 1.94 28.55 3.54
C ARG A 30 1.19 27.25 3.21
N ALA A 31 1.87 26.11 3.25
CA ALA A 31 1.26 24.80 3.03
C ALA A 31 0.24 24.47 4.13
N ALA A 32 0.58 24.73 5.40
CA ALA A 32 -0.37 24.57 6.51
C ALA A 32 -1.60 25.48 6.36
N ALA A 33 -1.40 26.75 5.96
CA ALA A 33 -2.49 27.67 5.67
C ALA A 33 -3.37 27.21 4.49
N ALA A 34 -2.81 26.44 3.56
CA ALA A 34 -3.52 25.80 2.47
C ALA A 34 -4.19 24.46 2.87
N GLY A 35 -4.05 24.03 4.13
CA GLY A 35 -4.70 22.83 4.68
C GLY A 35 -3.85 21.56 4.66
N ILE A 36 -2.55 21.65 4.34
CA ILE A 36 -1.63 20.52 4.44
C ILE A 36 -1.34 20.21 5.91
N ILE A 37 -1.39 18.93 6.27
CA ILE A 37 -1.11 18.43 7.63
C ILE A 37 0.31 17.87 7.66
N PHE A 38 1.09 18.25 8.67
CA PHE A 38 2.45 17.73 8.87
C PHE A 38 2.45 16.60 9.90
N ILE A 39 3.14 15.51 9.58
CA ILE A 39 3.23 14.32 10.41
C ILE A 39 4.70 14.02 10.67
N ALA A 40 5.11 14.05 11.93
CA ALA A 40 6.42 13.57 12.36
C ALA A 40 6.42 12.03 12.42
N VAL A 41 7.44 11.41 11.85
CA VAL A 41 7.65 9.95 11.89
C VAL A 41 8.90 9.65 12.70
N TYR A 42 8.73 8.86 13.76
CA TYR A 42 9.79 8.51 14.70
C TYR A 42 10.50 7.20 14.30
N ASP A 43 11.68 6.98 14.87
CA ASP A 43 12.52 5.79 14.66
C ASP A 43 11.88 4.48 15.15
N ASP A 44 10.91 4.56 16.05
CA ASP A 44 10.08 3.44 16.52
C ASP A 44 8.82 3.19 15.66
N GLY A 45 8.65 3.93 14.57
CA GLY A 45 7.50 3.85 13.68
C GLY A 45 6.26 4.61 14.17
N LYS A 46 6.32 5.28 15.33
CA LYS A 46 5.25 6.18 15.77
C LYS A 46 5.06 7.32 14.76
N ARG A 47 3.81 7.71 14.56
CA ARG A 47 3.42 8.86 13.73
C ARG A 47 2.62 9.83 14.58
N GLU A 48 2.92 11.13 14.46
CA GLU A 48 2.27 12.18 15.24
C GLU A 48 2.03 13.40 14.36
N VAL A 49 0.80 13.92 14.38
CA VAL A 49 0.49 15.20 13.73
C VAL A 49 1.13 16.31 14.56
N VAL A 50 1.93 17.15 13.92
CA VAL A 50 2.66 18.26 14.56
C VAL A 50 2.21 19.60 13.99
N ASP A 51 2.43 20.66 14.76
CA ASP A 51 2.22 22.01 14.25
C ASP A 51 3.29 22.35 13.22
N ALA A 52 2.93 23.16 12.22
CA ALA A 52 3.84 23.59 11.17
C ALA A 52 5.06 24.36 11.72
N SER A 53 4.92 25.03 12.86
CA SER A 53 6.01 25.74 13.54
C SER A 53 7.01 24.82 14.26
N GLU A 54 6.68 23.54 14.46
CA GLU A 54 7.54 22.54 15.10
C GLU A 54 8.35 21.73 14.06
N VAL A 55 8.08 21.93 12.77
CA VAL A 55 8.75 21.22 11.68
C VAL A 55 10.13 21.82 11.44
N GLU A 56 11.15 21.10 11.89
CA GLU A 56 12.56 21.41 11.66
C GLU A 56 13.27 20.25 10.96
N GLU A 57 14.29 20.54 10.16
CA GLU A 57 15.05 19.51 9.47
C GLU A 57 15.62 18.49 10.49
N PRO A 58 15.24 17.19 10.40
CA PRO A 58 15.76 16.20 11.32
C PRO A 58 17.28 16.08 11.19
N GLN A 59 17.99 15.98 12.32
CA GLN A 59 19.43 15.70 12.31
C GLN A 59 19.68 14.29 11.76
N GLN A 60 19.95 14.19 10.46
CA GLN A 60 20.11 12.91 9.80
C GLN A 60 21.45 12.25 10.14
N GLU A 61 21.41 11.14 10.86
CA GLU A 61 22.47 10.14 10.81
C GLU A 61 22.37 9.35 9.49
N ARG A 62 22.59 10.00 8.33
CA ARG A 62 22.70 9.39 6.98
C ARG A 62 21.92 8.08 6.78
N GLN A 63 20.61 8.07 7.05
CA GLN A 63 19.79 6.89 6.77
C GLN A 63 19.27 7.00 5.33
N ALA A 64 19.46 5.92 4.57
CA ALA A 64 18.89 5.81 3.24
C ALA A 64 17.36 5.71 3.38
N TYR A 65 16.61 6.57 2.68
CA TYR A 65 15.16 6.47 2.62
C TYR A 65 14.76 5.20 1.86
N GLU A 66 13.85 4.40 2.43
CA GLU A 66 13.21 3.31 1.71
C GLU A 66 11.98 3.86 0.98
N ILE A 67 12.05 3.96 -0.34
CA ILE A 67 10.92 4.38 -1.17
C ILE A 67 9.99 3.17 -1.34
N VAL A 68 8.88 3.16 -0.60
CA VAL A 68 7.82 2.16 -0.80
C VAL A 68 7.08 2.48 -2.10
N THR A 69 7.18 1.57 -3.08
CA THR A 69 6.48 1.73 -4.36
C THR A 69 5.06 1.16 -4.27
N THR A 70 4.10 1.83 -4.93
CA THR A 70 2.69 1.41 -5.02
C THR A 70 2.48 0.01 -5.63
N SER A 71 3.52 -0.56 -6.25
CA SER A 71 3.51 -1.92 -6.81
C SER A 71 3.08 -3.00 -5.82
N TYR A 72 3.17 -2.71 -4.52
CA TYR A 72 2.65 -3.57 -3.47
C TYR A 72 1.12 -3.65 -3.45
N VAL A 73 0.45 -2.49 -3.56
CA VAL A 73 -1.02 -2.40 -3.55
C VAL A 73 -1.58 -3.15 -4.76
N ASP A 74 -0.98 -2.95 -5.93
CA ASP A 74 -1.39 -3.63 -7.16
C ASP A 74 -1.33 -5.17 -7.04
N ARG A 75 -0.28 -5.69 -6.38
CA ARG A 75 -0.14 -7.14 -6.13
C ARG A 75 -1.20 -7.67 -5.17
N ARG A 76 -1.49 -6.94 -4.09
CA ARG A 76 -2.56 -7.30 -3.14
C ARG A 76 -3.92 -7.31 -3.84
N THR A 77 -4.24 -6.26 -4.59
CA THR A 77 -5.49 -6.16 -5.34
C THR A 77 -5.63 -7.30 -6.35
N ALA A 78 -4.58 -7.60 -7.12
CA ALA A 78 -4.60 -8.71 -8.07
C ALA A 78 -4.81 -10.08 -7.37
N ALA A 79 -4.14 -10.32 -6.24
CA ALA A 79 -4.30 -11.56 -5.47
C ALA A 79 -5.70 -11.71 -4.86
N THR A 80 -6.30 -10.60 -4.40
CA THR A 80 -7.69 -10.59 -3.92
C THR A 80 -8.68 -10.89 -5.03
N VAL A 81 -8.52 -10.27 -6.21
CA VAL A 81 -9.37 -10.56 -7.39
C VAL A 81 -9.26 -12.04 -7.77
N ALA A 82 -8.04 -12.60 -7.81
CA ALA A 82 -7.84 -14.02 -8.11
C ALA A 82 -8.55 -14.96 -7.13
N CYS A 83 -8.62 -14.62 -5.83
CA CYS A 83 -9.39 -15.38 -4.85
C CYS A 83 -10.90 -15.34 -5.16
N PHE A 84 -11.42 -14.18 -5.54
CA PHE A 84 -12.84 -14.01 -5.87
C PHE A 84 -13.20 -14.70 -7.18
N ASP A 85 -12.35 -14.65 -8.20
CA ASP A 85 -12.55 -15.36 -9.47
C ASP A 85 -12.59 -16.89 -9.24
N ALA A 86 -11.65 -17.41 -8.44
CA ALA A 86 -11.64 -18.83 -8.09
C ALA A 86 -12.86 -19.23 -7.24
N LEU A 87 -13.30 -18.37 -6.32
CA LEU A 87 -14.53 -18.60 -5.56
C LEU A 87 -15.78 -18.57 -6.46
N SER A 88 -15.82 -17.67 -7.44
CA SER A 88 -16.90 -17.58 -8.41
C SER A 88 -17.06 -18.89 -9.19
N ALA A 89 -15.96 -19.53 -9.57
CA ALA A 89 -15.99 -20.83 -10.25
C ALA A 89 -16.58 -21.97 -9.40
N ILE A 90 -16.54 -21.85 -8.07
CA ILE A 90 -17.17 -22.80 -7.13
C ILE A 90 -18.65 -22.48 -6.93
N VAL A 91 -18.99 -21.20 -6.76
CA VAL A 91 -20.34 -20.74 -6.37
C VAL A 91 -21.29 -20.69 -7.57
N ASP A 92 -20.78 -20.35 -8.76
CA ASP A 92 -21.55 -20.28 -10.00
C ASP A 92 -20.80 -21.00 -11.13
N PRO A 93 -20.75 -22.35 -11.08
CA PRO A 93 -20.01 -23.14 -12.05
C PRO A 93 -20.63 -22.96 -13.43
N GLN A 94 -19.92 -22.24 -14.30
CA GLN A 94 -20.34 -22.10 -15.69
C GLN A 94 -20.18 -23.44 -16.41
N PRO A 95 -21.14 -23.87 -17.23
CA PRO A 95 -20.99 -25.07 -18.03
C PRO A 95 -19.77 -24.90 -18.94
N ALA A 96 -18.91 -25.91 -18.99
CA ALA A 96 -17.76 -25.90 -19.88
C ALA A 96 -18.24 -25.65 -21.32
N THR A 97 -17.79 -24.56 -21.93
CA THR A 97 -17.96 -24.35 -23.37
C THR A 97 -17.16 -25.44 -24.07
N ALA A 98 -17.86 -26.38 -24.70
CA ALA A 98 -17.22 -27.40 -25.51
C ALA A 98 -16.53 -26.72 -26.69
N ASP A 99 -15.20 -26.63 -26.63
CA ASP A 99 -14.40 -26.18 -27.77
C ASP A 99 -14.45 -27.29 -28.84
N GLU A 100 -14.83 -26.95 -30.07
CA GLU A 100 -15.05 -27.91 -31.17
C GLU A 100 -13.76 -28.63 -31.62
N THR A 101 -12.61 -28.26 -31.03
CA THR A 101 -11.26 -28.77 -31.34
C THR A 101 -10.79 -29.92 -30.45
N GLY A 102 -11.54 -30.30 -29.41
CA GLY A 102 -11.27 -31.55 -28.67
C GLY A 102 -9.95 -31.59 -27.88
N GLU A 103 -9.28 -30.46 -27.67
CA GLU A 103 -8.19 -30.34 -26.71
C GLU A 103 -8.78 -29.84 -25.38
N GLY A 104 -9.24 -30.79 -24.55
CA GLY A 104 -9.67 -30.47 -23.20
C GLY A 104 -8.49 -29.95 -22.39
N THR A 105 -8.44 -28.64 -22.13
CA THR A 105 -7.63 -28.10 -21.04
C THR A 105 -8.03 -28.80 -19.75
N GLU A 106 -7.07 -29.40 -19.05
CA GLU A 106 -7.27 -30.02 -17.73
C GLU A 106 -8.13 -29.09 -16.86
N SER A 107 -9.33 -29.52 -16.51
CA SER A 107 -10.17 -28.75 -15.59
C SER A 107 -9.51 -28.82 -14.22
N VAL A 108 -8.77 -27.77 -13.86
CA VAL A 108 -8.25 -27.61 -12.50
C VAL A 108 -9.43 -27.65 -11.53
N ASP A 109 -9.33 -28.43 -10.46
CA ASP A 109 -10.37 -28.47 -9.43
C ASP A 109 -10.58 -27.04 -8.90
N PRO A 110 -11.79 -26.46 -9.05
CA PRO A 110 -12.08 -25.10 -8.58
C PRO A 110 -11.73 -24.89 -7.10
N VAL A 111 -11.82 -25.93 -6.27
CA VAL A 111 -11.46 -25.89 -4.85
C VAL A 111 -9.94 -25.80 -4.66
N GLU A 112 -9.16 -26.51 -5.47
CA GLU A 112 -7.69 -26.41 -5.44
C GLU A 112 -7.21 -25.05 -5.95
N ALA A 113 -7.83 -24.53 -7.02
CA ALA A 113 -7.55 -23.19 -7.54
C ALA A 113 -7.82 -22.10 -6.48
N PHE A 114 -8.94 -22.21 -5.75
CA PHE A 114 -9.26 -21.29 -4.66
C PHE A 114 -8.25 -21.37 -3.52
N ARG A 115 -7.84 -22.57 -3.09
CA ARG A 115 -6.84 -22.74 -2.03
C ARG A 115 -5.49 -22.14 -2.43
N ALA A 116 -5.05 -22.37 -3.66
CA ALA A 116 -3.81 -21.81 -4.18
C ALA A 116 -3.84 -20.27 -4.21
N ALA A 117 -4.95 -19.68 -4.68
CA ALA A 117 -5.13 -18.22 -4.67
C ALA A 117 -5.12 -17.64 -3.24
N LEU A 118 -5.81 -18.31 -2.30
CA LEU A 118 -5.85 -17.90 -0.90
C LEU A 118 -4.47 -17.97 -0.23
N ASP A 119 -3.70 -19.01 -0.49
CA ASP A 119 -2.34 -19.14 0.05
C ASP A 119 -1.41 -18.05 -0.51
N ALA A 120 -1.56 -17.71 -1.80
CA ALA A 120 -0.83 -16.60 -2.41
C ALA A 120 -1.17 -15.25 -1.77
N LEU A 121 -2.45 -15.00 -1.48
CA LEU A 121 -2.89 -13.79 -0.79
C LEU A 121 -2.32 -13.72 0.64
N LYS A 122 -2.38 -14.82 1.40
CA LYS A 122 -1.79 -14.89 2.75
C LYS A 122 -0.28 -14.72 2.77
N ALA A 123 0.42 -15.20 1.75
CA ALA A 123 1.87 -15.01 1.63
C ALA A 123 2.25 -13.53 1.39
N LEU A 124 1.33 -12.71 0.88
CA LEU A 124 1.51 -11.25 0.79
C LEU A 124 1.17 -10.53 2.11
N GLU A 125 0.32 -11.11 2.95
CA GLU A 125 0.05 -10.63 4.31
C GLU A 125 1.24 -10.89 5.25
N ALA A 126 1.84 -12.08 5.19
CA ALA A 126 2.93 -12.50 6.10
C ALA A 126 4.33 -11.92 5.78
N LYS A 127 4.45 -11.07 4.75
CA LYS A 127 5.72 -10.40 4.37
C LYS A 127 5.83 -8.97 4.91
N GLU A 128 4.90 -8.57 5.77
CA GLU A 128 4.97 -7.40 6.66
C GLU A 128 5.43 -7.83 8.06
#